data_AF-A0A1Y4C690-F1
#
_entry.id   AF-A0A1Y4C690-F1
#
_cell.length_a   1.000
_cell.length_b   1.000
_cell.length_c   1.000
_cell.angle_alpha   90.00
_cell.angle_beta   90.00
_cell.angle_gamma   90.00
#
_symmetry.space_group_name_H-M   'P 1'
#
loop_
_entity.id
_entity.type
_entity.pdbx_description
1 polymer ?
#
loop_
_entity_poly.entity_id
_entity_poly.type
_entity_poly.pdbx_seq_one_letter_code
_entity_poly.pdbx_strand_id
1 'polypeptide(L)'
;MEAMGDPYELGHQLDRCHSPLVPRLSRVFALLALAALLLSLIIGFRNHTGLFALTGLFPQAATLPYDGDGTLEISGAATGGGKLAGYTLTPSGQAGLVLVSWEYPEGVQEWEYQLQCPVTIHNQPWRLPIIGDQADAAWTDNTGGSGDASFSSHDEDALFGSTAWLCIVDPTPGARQFTVTLSSTEETVTIYITLQEEVPPL
;
A
#
# COMPACT_ATOMS: atom_id res chain seq x y z
N MET A 1 -53.00 30.58 38.98
CA MET A 1 -51.82 30.32 38.12
C MET A 1 -52.34 29.56 36.93
N GLU A 2 -52.72 30.26 35.88
CA GLU A 2 -53.24 29.62 34.66
C GLU A 2 -52.52 30.32 33.51
N ALA A 3 -51.28 29.89 33.29
CA ALA A 3 -50.35 30.56 32.38
C ALA A 3 -49.40 29.54 31.77
N MET A 4 -49.96 28.56 31.06
CA MET A 4 -49.32 27.93 29.91
C MET A 4 -50.47 27.27 29.15
N GLY A 5 -50.92 27.93 28.09
CA GLY A 5 -51.83 27.31 27.12
C GLY A 5 -51.24 26.01 26.61
N ASP A 6 -52.12 25.13 26.13
CA ASP A 6 -51.78 23.76 25.73
C ASP A 6 -50.49 23.74 24.87
N PRO A 7 -49.43 23.03 25.30
CA PRO A 7 -48.17 22.97 24.55
C PRO A 7 -48.37 22.41 23.13
N TYR A 8 -49.42 21.63 22.89
CA TYR A 8 -49.77 21.13 21.57
C TYR A 8 -50.40 22.23 20.68
N GLU A 9 -51.16 23.16 21.26
CA GLU A 9 -51.65 24.32 20.51
C GLU A 9 -50.51 25.27 20.13
N LEU A 10 -49.53 25.43 21.02
CA LEU A 10 -48.34 26.25 20.76
C LEU A 10 -47.49 25.66 19.62
N GLY A 11 -47.31 24.33 19.60
CA GLY A 11 -46.66 23.62 18.50
C GLY A 11 -47.40 23.77 17.17
N HIS A 12 -48.74 23.63 17.19
CA HIS A 12 -49.56 23.81 15.99
C HIS A 12 -49.56 25.26 15.46
N GLN A 13 -49.37 26.26 16.33
CA GLN A 13 -49.20 27.64 15.92
C GLN A 13 -47.82 27.91 15.31
N LEU A 14 -46.75 27.33 15.88
CA LEU A 14 -45.40 27.40 15.32
C LEU A 14 -45.33 26.75 13.92
N ASP A 15 -45.95 25.58 13.75
CA ASP A 15 -46.01 24.88 12.47
C ASP A 15 -46.76 25.65 11.38
N ARG A 16 -47.69 26.56 11.77
CA ARG A 16 -48.36 27.47 10.83
C ARG A 16 -47.47 28.63 10.38
N CYS A 17 -46.50 29.04 11.20
CA CYS A 17 -45.55 30.11 10.89
C CYS A 17 -44.38 29.65 10.01
N HIS A 18 -44.15 28.34 9.90
CA HIS A 18 -43.11 27.76 9.06
C HIS A 18 -43.71 27.12 7.81
N SER A 19 -43.25 27.55 6.63
CA SER A 19 -43.68 26.93 5.37
C SER A 19 -43.18 25.48 5.31
N PRO A 20 -44.07 24.47 5.15
CA PRO A 20 -43.69 23.05 5.11
C PRO A 20 -42.82 22.71 3.89
N LEU A 21 -42.71 23.64 2.93
CA LEU A 21 -41.88 23.52 1.74
C LEU A 21 -40.39 23.59 2.06
N VAL A 22 -39.95 24.43 2.99
CA VAL A 22 -38.52 24.64 3.28
C VAL A 22 -37.82 23.37 3.79
N PRO A 23 -38.33 22.63 4.79
CA PRO A 23 -37.70 21.38 5.22
C PRO A 23 -37.81 20.28 4.16
N ARG A 24 -38.88 20.25 3.35
CA ARG A 24 -39.03 19.28 2.25
C ARG A 24 -38.05 19.55 1.11
N LEU A 25 -37.87 20.81 0.71
CA LEU A 25 -36.86 21.23 -0.26
C LEU A 25 -35.45 20.93 0.24
N SER A 26 -35.15 21.20 1.51
CA SER A 26 -33.84 20.86 2.10
C SER A 26 -33.54 19.36 2.01
N ARG A 27 -34.54 18.49 2.23
CA ARG A 27 -34.40 17.04 2.06
C ARG A 27 -34.18 16.65 0.60
N VAL A 28 -34.88 17.28 -0.34
CA VAL A 28 -34.67 17.03 -1.77
C VAL A 28 -33.27 17.46 -2.19
N PHE A 29 -32.79 18.62 -1.76
CA PHE A 29 -31.42 19.06 -2.01
C PHE A 29 -30.38 18.14 -1.37
N ALA A 30 -30.62 17.67 -0.14
CA ALA A 30 -29.73 16.71 0.52
C ALA A 30 -29.69 15.37 -0.23
N LEU A 31 -30.84 14.87 -0.70
CA LEU A 31 -30.91 13.65 -1.51
C LEU A 31 -30.24 13.82 -2.86
N LEU A 32 -30.40 14.98 -3.52
CA LEU A 32 -29.72 15.29 -4.78
C LEU A 32 -28.20 15.42 -4.58
N ALA A 33 -27.75 16.06 -3.50
CA ALA A 33 -26.34 16.14 -3.15
C ALA A 33 -25.75 14.76 -2.86
N LEU A 34 -26.47 13.91 -2.11
CA LEU A 34 -26.07 12.53 -1.85
C LEU A 34 -26.00 11.72 -3.14
N ALA A 35 -27.01 11.83 -4.00
CA ALA A 35 -27.04 11.15 -5.29
C ALA A 35 -25.88 11.61 -6.19
N ALA A 36 -25.59 12.91 -6.24
CA ALA A 36 -24.46 13.45 -6.97
C ALA A 36 -23.13 12.93 -6.42
N LEU A 37 -22.97 12.90 -5.09
CA LEU A 37 -21.76 12.38 -4.43
C LEU A 37 -21.55 10.88 -4.71
N LEU A 38 -22.62 10.08 -4.63
CA LEU A 38 -22.58 8.66 -4.98
C LEU A 38 -22.27 8.44 -6.47
N LEU A 39 -22.86 9.24 -7.37
CA LEU A 39 -22.58 9.15 -8.80
C LEU A 39 -21.12 9.51 -9.09
N SER A 40 -20.63 10.60 -8.50
CA SER A 40 -19.24 11.03 -8.61
C SER A 40 -18.27 10.00 -8.03
N LEU A 41 -18.64 9.32 -6.92
CA LEU A 41 -17.88 8.22 -6.36
C LEU A 41 -17.81 7.04 -7.34
N ILE A 42 -18.94 6.60 -7.88
CA ILE A 42 -19.00 5.45 -8.80
C ILE A 42 -18.23 5.76 -10.09
N ILE A 43 -18.43 6.94 -10.67
CA ILE A 43 -17.78 7.35 -11.92
C ILE A 43 -16.28 7.56 -11.69
N GLY A 44 -15.89 8.25 -10.61
CA GLY A 44 -14.49 8.51 -10.28
C GLY A 44 -13.73 7.23 -9.95
N PHE A 45 -14.34 6.29 -9.22
CA PHE A 45 -13.76 4.98 -8.93
C PHE A 45 -13.58 4.16 -10.22
N ARG A 46 -14.61 4.08 -11.06
CA ARG A 46 -14.55 3.29 -12.31
C ARG A 46 -13.54 3.84 -13.31
N ASN A 47 -13.43 5.17 -13.39
CA ASN A 47 -12.59 5.83 -14.38
C ASN A 47 -11.23 6.26 -13.80
N HIS A 48 -10.89 5.89 -12.56
CA HIS A 48 -9.65 6.28 -11.86
C HIS A 48 -9.34 7.78 -11.93
N THR A 49 -10.35 8.65 -11.78
CA THR A 49 -10.19 10.11 -11.98
C THR A 49 -10.79 10.94 -10.85
N GLY A 50 -10.09 12.03 -10.49
CA GLY A 50 -10.52 13.01 -9.47
C GLY A 50 -10.40 12.53 -8.02
N LEU A 51 -11.01 13.27 -7.08
CA LEU A 51 -10.99 12.99 -5.63
C LEU A 51 -11.49 11.57 -5.28
N PHE A 52 -12.31 10.98 -6.14
CA PHE A 52 -12.90 9.65 -5.96
C PHE A 52 -12.16 8.55 -6.72
N ALA A 53 -10.97 8.82 -7.27
CA ALA A 53 -10.11 7.77 -7.82
C ALA A 53 -9.65 6.78 -6.74
N LEU A 54 -9.67 7.19 -5.47
CA LEU A 54 -9.25 6.44 -4.28
C LEU A 54 -7.80 5.90 -4.34
N THR A 55 -7.01 6.34 -5.31
CA THR A 55 -5.60 5.95 -5.52
C THR A 55 -4.71 6.31 -4.33
N GLY A 56 -5.07 7.37 -3.58
CA GLY A 56 -4.41 7.74 -2.33
C GLY A 56 -5.04 7.14 -1.07
N LEU A 57 -5.98 6.20 -1.17
CA LEU A 57 -6.55 5.52 0.00
C LEU A 57 -5.91 4.17 0.25
N PHE A 58 -5.73 3.36 -0.79
CA PHE A 58 -5.21 2.00 -0.67
C PHE A 58 -3.87 1.86 -1.37
N PRO A 59 -2.94 1.05 -0.83
CA PRO A 59 -1.68 0.78 -1.49
C PRO A 59 -1.93 0.20 -2.88
N GLN A 60 -1.16 0.67 -3.86
CA GLN A 60 -1.26 0.17 -5.23
C GLN A 60 -0.64 -1.22 -5.31
N ALA A 61 -1.22 -2.09 -6.15
CA ALA A 61 -0.62 -3.40 -6.41
C ALA A 61 0.75 -3.19 -7.07
N ALA A 62 1.82 -3.55 -6.37
CA ALA A 62 3.15 -3.54 -6.97
C ALA A 62 3.23 -4.57 -8.09
N THR A 63 3.84 -4.15 -9.19
CA THR A 63 4.23 -5.01 -10.30
C THR A 63 5.68 -5.44 -10.15
N LEU A 64 6.01 -6.59 -10.73
CA LEU A 64 7.38 -7.03 -10.99
C LEU A 64 7.67 -6.85 -12.48
N PRO A 65 8.83 -6.29 -12.87
CA PRO A 65 9.89 -5.78 -12.01
C PRO A 65 9.56 -4.41 -11.36
N TYR A 66 10.37 -4.03 -10.35
CA TYR A 66 10.30 -2.73 -9.68
C TYR A 66 10.34 -1.59 -10.70
N ASP A 67 9.30 -0.75 -10.69
CA ASP A 67 9.12 0.41 -11.57
C ASP A 67 9.32 0.15 -13.08
N GLY A 68 9.16 -1.11 -13.51
CA GLY A 68 9.42 -1.51 -14.90
C GLY A 68 10.90 -1.52 -15.30
N ASP A 69 11.82 -1.39 -14.34
CA ASP A 69 13.26 -1.41 -14.59
C ASP A 69 13.80 -2.85 -14.63
N GLY A 70 14.53 -3.16 -15.70
CA GLY A 70 15.11 -4.49 -15.93
C GLY A 70 14.17 -5.54 -16.55
N THR A 71 14.67 -6.78 -16.64
CA THR A 71 13.98 -7.93 -17.23
C THR A 71 13.79 -9.01 -16.19
N LEU A 72 12.55 -9.49 -16.01
CA LEU A 72 12.25 -10.62 -15.11
C LEU A 72 12.76 -11.92 -15.75
N GLU A 73 13.79 -12.51 -15.15
CA GLU A 73 14.41 -13.76 -15.61
C GLU A 73 13.77 -14.98 -14.96
N ILE A 74 13.61 -14.95 -13.63
CA ILE A 74 13.07 -16.08 -12.86
C ILE A 74 11.94 -15.60 -11.98
N SER A 75 10.78 -16.22 -12.10
CA SER A 75 9.66 -15.96 -11.19
C SER A 75 9.76 -16.81 -9.91
N GLY A 76 9.13 -16.33 -8.84
CA GLY A 76 9.13 -16.95 -7.53
C GLY A 76 7.91 -16.59 -6.71
N ALA A 77 7.85 -17.16 -5.52
CA ALA A 77 6.81 -16.90 -4.54
C ALA A 77 7.41 -16.31 -3.26
N ALA A 78 6.66 -15.42 -2.61
CA ALA A 78 7.01 -14.84 -1.33
C ALA A 78 5.92 -15.13 -0.29
N THR A 79 6.32 -15.50 0.92
CA THR A 79 5.39 -15.80 2.03
C THR A 79 5.96 -15.28 3.36
N GLY A 80 5.16 -15.35 4.42
CA GLY A 80 5.51 -14.79 5.73
C GLY A 80 4.87 -13.41 5.92
N GLY A 81 5.65 -12.45 6.38
CA GLY A 81 5.12 -11.16 6.81
C GLY A 81 4.66 -11.17 8.27
N GLY A 82 4.18 -10.03 8.74
CA GLY A 82 3.95 -9.83 10.17
C GLY A 82 3.96 -8.36 10.56
N LYS A 83 4.17 -8.10 11.85
CA LYS A 83 4.22 -6.74 12.38
C LYS A 83 5.65 -6.26 12.52
N LEU A 84 5.90 -5.03 12.12
CA LEU A 84 7.17 -4.35 12.29
C LEU A 84 6.92 -2.88 12.63
N ALA A 85 7.48 -2.42 13.75
CA ALA A 85 7.29 -1.05 14.27
C ALA A 85 5.82 -0.61 14.37
N GLY A 86 4.89 -1.54 14.58
CA GLY A 86 3.44 -1.28 14.61
C GLY A 86 2.74 -1.17 13.25
N TYR A 87 3.44 -1.40 12.15
CA TYR A 87 2.88 -1.60 10.81
C TYR A 87 2.71 -3.08 10.52
N THR A 88 1.78 -3.46 9.64
CA THR A 88 1.66 -4.84 9.16
C THR A 88 2.24 -4.94 7.76
N LEU A 89 3.24 -5.80 7.59
CA LEU A 89 3.90 -6.09 6.32
C LEU A 89 3.34 -7.39 5.75
N THR A 90 2.83 -7.31 4.53
CA THR A 90 2.23 -8.44 3.81
C THR A 90 2.94 -8.59 2.46
N PRO A 91 3.73 -9.65 2.23
CA PRO A 91 4.29 -9.90 0.90
C PRO A 91 3.16 -10.16 -0.11
N SER A 92 3.36 -9.74 -1.36
CA SER A 92 2.34 -9.86 -2.43
C SER A 92 2.03 -11.31 -2.84
N GLY A 93 2.80 -12.28 -2.35
CA GLY A 93 2.78 -13.66 -2.81
C GLY A 93 3.74 -13.94 -3.96
N GLN A 94 4.29 -12.90 -4.58
CA GLN A 94 5.19 -12.99 -5.73
C GLN A 94 6.58 -12.48 -5.39
N ALA A 95 7.58 -13.08 -6.01
CA ALA A 95 8.95 -12.59 -6.04
C ALA A 95 9.56 -12.87 -7.42
N GLY A 96 10.68 -12.25 -7.74
CA GLY A 96 11.36 -12.53 -8.99
C GLY A 96 12.81 -12.10 -9.00
N LEU A 97 13.63 -12.84 -9.74
CA LEU A 97 14.98 -12.44 -10.10
C LEU A 97 14.89 -11.57 -11.34
N VAL A 98 15.35 -10.34 -11.23
CA VAL A 98 15.32 -9.34 -12.28
C VAL A 98 16.75 -9.01 -12.67
N LEU A 99 17.05 -9.06 -13.96
CA LEU A 99 18.31 -8.58 -14.51
C LEU A 99 18.16 -7.08 -14.78
N VAL A 100 18.90 -6.27 -14.05
CA VAL A 100 18.88 -4.81 -14.16
C VAL A 100 20.21 -4.35 -14.74
N SER A 101 20.20 -3.23 -15.47
CA SER A 101 21.40 -2.62 -16.02
C SER A 101 21.46 -1.14 -15.68
N TRP A 102 22.60 -0.66 -15.19
CA TRP A 102 22.88 0.78 -15.06
C TRP A 102 24.11 1.13 -15.88
N GLU A 103 24.12 2.40 -16.28
CA GLU A 103 25.26 3.04 -16.92
C GLU A 103 25.90 3.99 -15.91
N TYR A 104 27.17 3.76 -15.58
CA TYR A 104 27.93 4.72 -14.80
C TYR A 104 28.14 6.02 -15.59
N PRO A 105 28.38 7.17 -14.95
CA PRO A 105 28.68 8.43 -15.64
C PRO A 105 29.87 8.37 -16.63
N GLU A 106 30.69 7.32 -16.50
CA GLU A 106 31.86 7.01 -17.32
C GLU A 106 31.52 6.19 -18.58
N GLY A 107 30.24 5.87 -18.80
CA GLY A 107 29.75 5.10 -19.96
C GLY A 107 29.96 3.59 -19.87
N VAL A 108 30.23 3.07 -18.68
CA VAL A 108 30.35 1.63 -18.43
C VAL A 108 28.96 1.08 -18.09
N GLN A 109 28.46 0.18 -18.92
CA GLN A 109 27.24 -0.58 -18.68
C GLN A 109 27.56 -1.78 -17.80
N GLU A 110 26.93 -1.88 -16.64
CA GLU A 110 26.99 -3.06 -15.78
C GLU A 110 25.61 -3.71 -15.68
N TRP A 111 25.63 -5.00 -15.37
CA TRP A 111 24.45 -5.83 -15.17
C TRP A 111 24.55 -6.43 -13.78
N GLU A 112 23.43 -6.54 -13.07
CA GLU A 112 23.34 -7.24 -11.78
C GLU A 112 22.01 -7.97 -11.70
N TYR A 113 22.00 -9.03 -10.91
CA TYR A 113 20.76 -9.69 -10.56
C TYR A 113 20.21 -9.07 -9.29
N GLN A 114 18.96 -8.63 -9.36
CA GLN A 114 18.19 -8.18 -8.21
C GLN A 114 17.06 -9.15 -7.93
N LEU A 115 17.08 -9.79 -6.75
CA LEU A 115 15.91 -10.53 -6.26
C LEU A 115 14.94 -9.55 -5.62
N GLN A 116 13.82 -9.33 -6.28
CA GLN A 116 12.80 -8.36 -5.88
C GLN A 116 11.55 -9.07 -5.33
N CYS A 117 11.02 -8.56 -4.23
CA CYS A 117 9.81 -9.05 -3.59
C CYS A 117 8.93 -7.85 -3.20
N PRO A 118 7.76 -7.67 -3.84
CA PRO A 118 6.86 -6.61 -3.45
C PRO A 118 6.16 -6.90 -2.13
N VAL A 119 6.05 -5.88 -1.29
CA VAL A 119 5.48 -5.93 0.06
C VAL A 119 4.48 -4.79 0.21
N THR A 120 3.28 -5.12 0.68
CA THR A 120 2.29 -4.13 1.09
C THR A 120 2.47 -3.80 2.56
N ILE A 121 2.58 -2.51 2.85
CA ILE A 121 2.60 -1.98 4.20
C ILE A 121 1.21 -1.49 4.54
N HIS A 122 0.61 -2.00 5.62
CA HIS A 122 -0.65 -1.48 6.13
C HIS A 122 -0.37 -0.40 7.19
N ASN A 123 -0.75 0.84 6.84
CA ASN A 123 -0.54 2.00 7.69
C ASN A 123 -1.65 2.14 8.72
N GLN A 124 -1.32 2.72 9.87
CA GLN A 124 -2.31 3.22 10.80
C GLN A 124 -2.57 4.69 10.50
N PRO A 125 -3.81 5.14 10.25
CA PRO A 125 -4.11 6.52 9.84
C PRO A 125 -3.65 7.61 10.82
N TRP A 126 -3.33 7.25 12.06
CA TRP A 126 -2.86 8.13 13.12
C TRP A 126 -1.34 8.02 13.40
N ARG A 127 -0.61 7.21 12.64
CA ARG A 127 0.85 7.13 12.67
C ARG A 127 1.43 7.73 11.40
N LEU A 128 2.67 8.20 11.49
CA LEU A 128 3.42 8.56 10.30
C LEU A 128 3.60 7.31 9.41
N PRO A 129 3.77 7.45 8.09
CA PRO A 129 4.14 6.33 7.25
C PRO A 129 5.50 5.77 7.70
N ILE A 130 5.71 4.46 7.55
CA ILE A 130 7.04 3.88 7.70
C ILE A 130 7.88 4.36 6.51
N ILE A 131 8.95 5.08 6.79
CA ILE A 131 9.92 5.45 5.76
C ILE A 131 10.84 4.25 5.58
N GLY A 132 11.10 3.85 4.34
CA GLY A 132 11.87 2.63 4.01
C GLY A 132 13.24 2.53 4.70
N ASP A 133 13.83 3.66 5.11
CA ASP A 133 15.09 3.74 5.85
C ASP A 133 15.01 3.30 7.33
N GLN A 134 13.83 2.95 7.85
CA GLN A 134 13.63 2.60 9.26
C GLN A 134 13.73 1.10 9.60
N ALA A 135 13.90 0.23 8.60
CA ALA A 135 14.01 -1.21 8.81
C ALA A 135 15.34 -1.75 8.31
N ASP A 136 16.14 -2.30 9.23
CA ASP A 136 17.33 -3.07 8.86
C ASP A 136 16.85 -4.39 8.24
N ALA A 137 17.34 -4.73 7.05
CA ALA A 137 16.98 -5.97 6.39
C ALA A 137 18.23 -6.79 6.08
N ALA A 138 18.22 -8.06 6.48
CA ALA A 138 19.29 -9.01 6.21
C ALA A 138 18.72 -10.29 5.62
N TRP A 139 19.45 -10.92 4.72
CA TRP A 139 19.03 -12.16 4.07
C TRP A 139 20.01 -13.30 4.32
N THR A 140 19.47 -14.50 4.26
CA THR A 140 20.22 -15.77 4.25
C THR A 140 19.62 -16.68 3.19
N ASP A 141 20.40 -17.62 2.65
CA ASP A 141 19.92 -18.55 1.64
C ASP A 141 20.16 -20.02 1.99
N ASN A 142 19.63 -20.93 1.17
CA ASN A 142 19.78 -22.38 1.35
C ASN A 142 21.17 -22.95 1.01
N THR A 143 22.07 -22.14 0.46
CA THR A 143 23.48 -22.49 0.21
C THR A 143 24.41 -22.03 1.34
N GLY A 144 23.87 -21.28 2.30
CA GLY A 144 24.61 -20.71 3.43
C GLY A 144 25.14 -19.30 3.16
N GLY A 145 24.75 -18.68 2.04
CA GLY A 145 25.01 -17.27 1.76
C GLY A 145 24.20 -16.35 2.68
N SER A 146 24.72 -15.14 2.90
CA SER A 146 24.07 -14.11 3.69
C SER A 146 24.56 -12.73 3.31
N GLY A 147 23.72 -11.72 3.51
CA GLY A 147 24.09 -10.32 3.29
C GLY A 147 23.00 -9.36 3.73
N ASP A 148 23.17 -8.10 3.37
CA ASP A 148 22.18 -7.05 3.61
C ASP A 148 21.16 -7.04 2.46
N ALA A 149 19.92 -6.73 2.79
CA ALA A 149 18.85 -6.49 1.84
C ALA A 149 18.43 -5.02 1.93
N SER A 150 17.91 -4.48 0.84
CA SER A 150 17.26 -3.17 0.86
C SER A 150 15.75 -3.33 1.00
N PHE A 151 15.15 -2.45 1.79
CA PHE A 151 13.71 -2.33 1.92
C PHE A 151 13.34 -0.87 1.70
N SER A 152 12.53 -0.60 0.68
CA SER A 152 12.14 0.77 0.34
C SER A 152 10.65 0.85 0.06
N SER A 153 9.99 1.84 0.65
CA SER A 153 8.62 2.23 0.32
C SER A 153 8.64 3.37 -0.69
N HIS A 154 7.66 3.43 -1.59
CA HIS A 154 7.50 4.57 -2.48
C HIS A 154 6.65 5.66 -1.83
N ASP A 155 7.01 6.93 -2.08
CA ASP A 155 6.48 8.15 -1.43
C ASP A 155 5.00 8.47 -1.73
N GLU A 156 4.31 7.69 -2.58
CA GLU A 156 2.86 7.83 -2.77
C GLU A 156 2.10 7.05 -1.68
N ASP A 157 2.25 7.51 -0.44
CA ASP A 157 1.62 6.91 0.73
C ASP A 157 0.09 7.01 0.62
N ALA A 158 -0.54 5.86 0.37
CA ALA A 158 -1.97 5.78 0.52
C ALA A 158 -2.34 5.82 2.01
N LEU A 159 -3.48 6.42 2.33
CA LEU A 159 -3.92 6.64 3.71
C LEU A 159 -3.93 5.35 4.56
N PHE A 160 -4.26 4.22 3.95
CA PHE A 160 -4.33 2.91 4.62
C PHE A 160 -3.14 2.00 4.35
N GLY A 161 -2.13 2.47 3.60
CA GLY A 161 -0.95 1.66 3.33
C GLY A 161 -0.08 2.19 2.21
N SER A 162 1.13 1.65 2.15
CA SER A 162 2.12 1.99 1.12
C SER A 162 2.62 0.73 0.44
N THR A 163 3.13 0.91 -0.76
CA THR A 163 3.74 -0.17 -1.53
C THR A 163 5.25 -0.08 -1.36
N ALA A 164 5.86 -1.21 -1.02
CA ALA A 164 7.28 -1.32 -0.77
C ALA A 164 7.88 -2.50 -1.52
N TRP A 165 9.20 -2.47 -1.67
CA TRP A 165 9.96 -3.54 -2.29
C TRP A 165 11.10 -3.93 -1.38
N LEU A 166 11.25 -5.24 -1.26
CA LEU A 166 12.41 -5.86 -0.70
C LEU A 166 13.31 -6.28 -1.86
N CYS A 167 14.58 -5.88 -1.83
CA CYS A 167 15.53 -6.17 -2.88
C CYS A 167 16.83 -6.74 -2.30
N ILE A 168 17.33 -7.81 -2.91
CA ILE A 168 18.66 -8.38 -2.68
C ILE A 168 19.46 -8.21 -3.96
N VAL A 169 20.56 -7.47 -3.88
CA VAL A 169 21.51 -7.30 -4.98
C VAL A 169 22.49 -8.47 -4.97
N ASP A 170 22.77 -9.01 -6.15
CA ASP A 170 23.66 -10.14 -6.38
C ASP A 170 23.39 -11.34 -5.45
N PRO A 171 22.18 -11.93 -5.50
CA PRO A 171 21.87 -13.12 -4.71
C PRO A 171 22.81 -14.28 -5.09
N THR A 172 23.11 -15.15 -4.13
CA THR A 172 24.09 -16.22 -4.32
C THR A 172 23.73 -17.14 -5.50
N PRO A 173 24.63 -17.33 -6.49
CA PRO A 173 24.41 -18.30 -7.56
C PRO A 173 24.19 -19.72 -7.03
N GLY A 174 23.22 -20.44 -7.60
CA GLY A 174 22.81 -21.77 -7.15
C GLY A 174 21.80 -21.76 -5.99
N ALA A 175 21.54 -20.61 -5.36
CA ALA A 175 20.50 -20.50 -4.35
C ALA A 175 19.11 -20.44 -4.98
N ARG A 176 18.10 -20.91 -4.24
CA ARG A 176 16.70 -20.92 -4.66
C ARG A 176 15.76 -20.43 -3.57
N GLN A 177 16.15 -20.60 -2.31
CA GLN A 177 15.36 -20.21 -1.16
C GLN A 177 16.11 -19.14 -0.39
N PHE A 178 15.42 -18.04 -0.12
CA PHE A 178 15.96 -16.91 0.61
C PHE A 178 15.06 -16.63 1.80
N THR A 179 15.67 -16.39 2.94
CA THR A 179 14.99 -15.96 4.16
C THR A 179 15.46 -14.56 4.47
N VAL A 180 14.55 -13.60 4.38
CA VAL A 180 14.84 -12.20 4.63
C VAL A 180 14.21 -11.79 5.94
N THR A 181 15.03 -11.28 6.84
CA THR A 181 14.62 -10.82 8.16
C THR A 181 14.71 -9.31 8.19
N LEU A 182 13.58 -8.66 8.40
CA LEU A 182 13.49 -7.24 8.69
C LEU A 182 13.43 -7.06 10.20
N SER A 183 14.23 -6.15 10.72
CA SER A 183 14.29 -5.84 12.15
C SER A 183 14.07 -4.36 12.41
N SER A 184 13.40 -4.11 13.53
CA SER A 184 13.27 -2.81 14.17
C SER A 184 13.80 -2.94 15.60
N THR A 185 13.76 -1.86 16.38
CA THR A 185 14.25 -1.85 17.78
C THR A 185 13.61 -2.92 18.68
N GLU A 186 12.38 -3.35 18.40
CA GLU A 186 11.63 -4.27 19.27
C GLU A 186 10.97 -5.46 18.53
N GLU A 187 10.74 -5.34 17.22
CA GLU A 187 10.03 -6.34 16.43
C GLU A 187 10.91 -6.83 15.28
N THR A 188 10.77 -8.12 14.96
CA THR A 188 11.36 -8.72 13.77
C THR A 188 10.27 -9.40 12.95
N VAL A 189 10.41 -9.36 11.63
CA VAL A 189 9.54 -10.06 10.70
C VAL A 189 10.37 -10.78 9.67
N THR A 190 9.92 -11.96 9.28
CA THR A 190 10.61 -12.80 8.30
C THR A 190 9.73 -12.99 7.07
N ILE A 191 10.34 -12.82 5.91
CA ILE A 191 9.76 -13.10 4.60
C ILE A 191 10.58 -14.22 3.97
N TYR A 192 9.89 -15.24 3.49
CA TYR A 192 10.48 -16.38 2.80
C TYR A 192 10.23 -16.25 1.32
N ILE A 193 11.29 -16.26 0.53
CA ILE A 193 11.25 -16.20 -0.92
C ILE A 193 11.72 -17.54 -1.48
N THR A 194 11.00 -18.07 -2.47
CA THR A 194 11.39 -19.27 -3.20
C THR A 194 11.26 -19.02 -4.69
N LEU A 195 12.38 -19.07 -5.39
CA LEU A 195 12.43 -18.98 -6.86
C LEU A 195 12.01 -20.31 -7.49
N GLN A 196 11.53 -20.26 -8.74
CA GLN A 196 11.22 -21.48 -9.50
C GLN A 196 12.49 -22.23 -9.92
N GLU A 197 13.53 -21.49 -10.23
CA GLU A 197 14.84 -21.99 -10.66
C GLU A 197 15.94 -21.46 -9.73
N GLU A 198 17.14 -22.04 -9.83
CA GLU A 198 18.31 -21.58 -9.10
C GLU A 198 18.84 -20.28 -9.72
N VAL A 199 19.40 -19.39 -8.89
CA VAL A 199 20.04 -18.16 -9.38
C VAL A 199 21.19 -18.53 -10.31
N PRO A 200 21.21 -18.03 -11.56
CA PRO A 200 22.30 -18.30 -12.49
C PRO A 200 23.56 -17.52 -12.08
N PRO A 201 24.75 -17.98 -12.50
CA PRO A 201 25.94 -17.15 -12.44
C PRO A 201 25.79 -15.96 -13.41
N LEU A 202 26.19 -14.77 -12.96
CA LEU A 202 26.26 -13.56 -13.78
C LEU A 202 27.50 -13.59 -14.70
#